data_AF-A0A2J6X6A8-F1
#
_entry.id   AF-A0A2J6X6A8-F1
#
_cell.length_a   1.000
_cell.length_b   1.000
_cell.length_c   1.000
_cell.angle_alpha   90.00
_cell.angle_beta   90.00
_cell.angle_gamma   90.00
#
_symmetry.space_group_name_H-M   'P 1'
#
loop_
_entity.id
_entity.type
_entity.pdbx_description
1 polymer ?
#
loop_
_entity_poly.entity_id
_entity_poly.type
_entity_poly.pdbx_seq_one_letter_code
_entity_poly.pdbx_strand_id
1 'polypeptide(L)'
;MSTRDLVGLIASFGYAFSLLIIAEVIRRWRGYPQDFTRKFVHIGAGMWVFGVLALFENWTIGIIPFATFIVLNYIFYRFRLLESVDSPDSSPGTVYFALSITLLFLAFWRTNSADDRGSIAAAGTMAMTWGDALAA
;
A
#
# COMPACT_ATOMS: atom_id res chain seq x y z
N MET A 1 0.67 18.73 13.25
CA MET A 1 0.82 18.27 11.85
C MET A 1 1.71 19.28 11.15
N SER A 2 2.88 18.87 10.67
CA SER A 2 3.78 19.76 9.92
C SER A 2 3.34 19.89 8.46
N THR A 3 3.90 20.85 7.73
CA THR A 3 3.68 20.98 6.28
C THR A 3 4.12 19.71 5.54
N ARG A 4 5.19 19.06 6.00
CA ARG A 4 5.67 17.79 5.43
C ARG A 4 4.70 16.65 5.66
N ASP A 5 4.11 16.54 6.85
CA ASP A 5 3.05 15.55 7.13
C ASP A 5 1.83 15.77 6.23
N LEU A 6 1.41 17.02 6.01
CA LEU A 6 0.30 17.35 5.11
C LEU A 6 0.61 16.97 3.65
N VAL A 7 1.80 17.31 3.16
CA VAL A 7 2.27 16.92 1.83
C VAL A 7 2.33 15.39 1.73
N GLY A 8 2.81 14.71 2.77
CA GLY A 8 2.85 13.25 2.85
C GLY A 8 1.46 12.62 2.72
N LEU A 9 0.45 13.16 3.41
CA LEU A 9 -0.93 12.70 3.30
C LEU A 9 -1.47 12.87 1.88
N ILE A 10 -1.38 14.08 1.33
CA ILE A 10 -1.87 14.39 -0.02
C ILE A 10 -1.18 13.50 -1.05
N ALA A 11 0.16 13.37 -0.96
CA ALA A 11 0.94 12.52 -1.86
C ALA A 11 0.55 11.05 -1.72
N SER A 12 0.30 10.54 -0.50
CA SER A 12 -0.05 9.14 -0.28
C SER A 12 -1.40 8.77 -0.87
N PHE A 13 -2.43 9.59 -0.62
CA PHE A 13 -3.74 9.37 -1.23
C PHE A 13 -3.68 9.57 -2.74
N GLY A 14 -3.04 10.64 -3.21
CA GLY A 14 -2.86 10.92 -4.64
C GLY A 14 -2.16 9.78 -5.38
N TYR A 15 -1.06 9.26 -4.82
CA TYR A 15 -0.32 8.14 -5.37
C TYR A 15 -1.19 6.88 -5.45
N ALA A 16 -1.82 6.50 -4.35
CA ALA A 16 -2.59 5.27 -4.29
C ALA A 16 -3.83 5.31 -5.19
N PHE A 17 -4.59 6.41 -5.21
CA PHE A 17 -5.70 6.56 -6.16
C PHE A 17 -5.22 6.52 -7.61
N SER A 18 -4.11 7.21 -7.92
CA SER A 18 -3.52 7.17 -9.26
C SER A 18 -3.10 5.76 -9.65
N LEU A 19 -2.47 5.01 -8.74
CA LEU A 19 -2.06 3.62 -8.95
C LEU A 19 -3.25 2.73 -9.29
N LEU A 20 -4.34 2.83 -8.51
CA LEU A 20 -5.56 2.06 -8.73
C LEU A 20 -6.25 2.44 -10.04
N ILE A 21 -6.36 3.75 -10.34
CA ILE A 21 -6.94 4.24 -11.59
C ILE A 21 -6.14 3.74 -12.79
N ILE A 22 -4.81 3.84 -12.74
CA ILE A 22 -3.93 3.36 -13.82
C ILE A 22 -4.11 1.86 -14.02
N ALA A 23 -4.12 1.07 -12.95
CA ALA A 23 -4.30 -0.37 -13.03
C ALA A 23 -5.66 -0.75 -13.65
N GLU A 24 -6.73 -0.07 -13.25
CA GLU A 24 -8.08 -0.29 -13.78
C GLU A 24 -8.20 0.12 -15.24
N VAL A 25 -7.61 1.25 -15.63
CA VAL A 25 -7.56 1.70 -17.03
C VAL A 25 -6.79 0.70 -17.89
N ILE A 26 -5.62 0.23 -17.44
CA ILE A 26 -4.83 -0.78 -18.15
C ILE A 26 -5.65 -2.06 -18.35
N ARG A 27 -6.33 -2.52 -17.29
CA ARG A 27 -7.20 -3.70 -17.32
C ARG A 27 -8.32 -3.54 -18.35
N ARG A 28 -9.12 -2.47 -18.23
CA ARG A 28 -10.33 -2.28 -19.05
C ARG A 28 -10.02 -1.94 -20.50
N TRP A 29 -8.99 -1.13 -20.74
CA TRP A 29 -8.72 -0.63 -22.08
C TRP A 29 -7.80 -1.55 -22.87
N ARG A 30 -6.77 -2.12 -22.24
CA ARG A 30 -5.81 -2.98 -22.92
C ARG A 30 -6.04 -4.47 -22.72
N GLY A 31 -6.97 -4.86 -21.85
CA GLY A 31 -7.31 -6.27 -21.60
C GLY A 31 -6.14 -7.07 -21.02
N TYR A 32 -5.22 -6.41 -20.30
CA TYR A 32 -4.08 -7.10 -19.71
C TYR A 32 -4.57 -8.15 -18.69
N PRO A 33 -3.84 -9.28 -18.54
CA PRO A 33 -4.23 -10.30 -17.59
C PRO A 33 -4.39 -9.73 -16.18
N GLN A 34 -5.43 -10.17 -15.47
CA GLN A 34 -5.69 -9.75 -14.10
C GLN A 34 -4.48 -9.93 -13.18
N ASP A 35 -3.77 -11.05 -13.36
CA ASP A 35 -2.59 -11.35 -12.55
C ASP A 35 -1.52 -10.25 -12.68
N PHE A 36 -1.31 -9.75 -13.90
CA PHE A 36 -0.39 -8.65 -14.14
C PHE A 36 -0.84 -7.37 -13.43
N THR A 37 -2.11 -6.97 -13.57
CA THR A 37 -2.61 -5.72 -12.95
C THR A 37 -2.62 -5.82 -11.43
N ARG A 38 -2.92 -7.00 -10.87
CA ARG A 38 -2.83 -7.28 -9.44
C ARG A 38 -1.39 -7.15 -8.94
N LYS A 39 -0.41 -7.74 -9.63
CA LYS A 39 1.02 -7.62 -9.29
C LYS A 39 1.51 -6.18 -9.39
N PHE A 40 1.07 -5.45 -10.40
CA PHE A 40 1.37 -4.03 -10.55
C PHE A 40 0.89 -3.20 -9.36
N VAL A 41 -0.37 -3.36 -8.93
CA VAL A 41 -0.93 -2.67 -7.75
C VAL A 41 -0.19 -3.11 -6.47
N HIS A 42 0.07 -4.41 -6.30
CA HIS A 42 0.75 -4.94 -5.13
C HIS A 42 2.16 -4.36 -4.97
N ILE A 43 2.98 -4.43 -6.03
CA ILE A 43 4.34 -3.88 -6.02
C ILE A 43 4.30 -2.37 -5.82
N GLY A 44 3.45 -1.64 -6.55
CA GLY A 44 3.32 -0.19 -6.42
C GLY A 44 2.94 0.25 -5.01
N ALA A 45 1.92 -0.39 -4.43
CA ALA A 45 1.49 -0.11 -3.06
C ALA A 45 2.58 -0.40 -2.03
N GLY A 46 3.29 -1.53 -2.18
CA GLY A 46 4.41 -1.89 -1.30
C GLY A 46 5.58 -0.91 -1.38
N MET A 47 5.96 -0.52 -2.60
CA MET A 47 7.07 0.43 -2.84
C MET A 47 6.78 1.84 -2.28
N TRP A 48 5.51 2.21 -2.11
CA TRP A 48 5.13 3.51 -1.55
C TRP A 48 5.61 3.72 -0.11
N VAL A 49 5.97 2.65 0.60
CA VAL A 49 6.58 2.74 1.94
C VAL A 49 7.78 3.69 1.98
N PHE A 50 8.62 3.72 0.93
CA PHE A 50 9.74 4.66 0.89
C PHE A 50 9.30 6.12 0.81
N GLY A 51 8.20 6.38 0.10
CA GLY A 51 7.57 7.71 0.07
C GLY A 51 7.07 8.13 1.45
N VAL A 52 6.43 7.20 2.18
CA VAL A 52 5.98 7.46 3.55
C VAL A 52 7.16 7.77 4.48
N LEU A 53 8.23 6.97 4.43
CA LEU A 53 9.43 7.21 5.24
C LEU A 53 10.15 8.52 4.90
N ALA A 54 10.13 8.95 3.65
CA ALA A 54 10.79 10.18 3.21
C ALA A 54 9.99 11.45 3.55
N LEU A 55 8.66 11.38 3.46
CA LEU A 55 7.79 12.56 3.52
C LEU A 55 7.31 12.88 4.93
N PHE A 56 7.01 11.87 5.76
CA PHE A 56 6.40 12.10 7.07
C PHE A 56 7.44 12.30 8.18
N GLU A 57 7.21 13.29 9.03
CA GLU A 57 8.03 13.55 10.21
C GLU A 57 7.45 12.88 11.45
N ASN A 58 6.12 12.73 11.50
CA ASN A 58 5.43 12.07 12.59
C ASN A 58 4.90 10.70 12.16
N TRP A 59 5.45 9.64 12.73
CA TRP A 59 5.02 8.27 12.45
C TRP A 59 3.52 8.06 12.70
N THR A 60 2.92 8.72 13.69
CA THR A 60 1.47 8.59 13.98
C THR A 60 0.61 9.09 12.82
N ILE A 61 1.07 10.13 12.11
CA ILE A 61 0.39 10.67 10.93
C ILE A 61 0.71 9.82 9.70
N GLY A 62 1.96 9.35 9.56
CA GLY A 62 2.39 8.49 8.47
C GLY A 62 1.75 7.11 8.43
N ILE A 63 1.20 6.63 9.55
CA ILE A 63 0.43 5.37 9.60
C ILE A 63 -1.01 5.54 9.08
N ILE A 64 -1.55 6.76 9.07
CA ILE A 64 -2.93 7.03 8.63
C ILE A 64 -3.20 6.48 7.23
N PRO A 65 -2.37 6.74 6.20
CA PRO A 65 -2.55 6.15 4.88
C PRO A 65 -2.65 4.62 4.94
N PHE A 66 -1.72 3.94 5.59
CA PHE A 66 -1.72 2.47 5.67
C PHE A 66 -3.02 1.94 6.32
N ALA A 67 -3.40 2.52 7.46
CA ALA A 67 -4.61 2.12 8.17
C ALA A 67 -5.89 2.39 7.35
N THR A 68 -5.98 3.55 6.69
CA THR A 68 -7.11 3.86 5.80
C THR A 68 -7.17 2.90 4.62
N PHE A 69 -6.02 2.52 4.05
CA PHE A 69 -5.99 1.57 2.93
C PHE A 69 -6.42 0.17 3.32
N ILE A 70 -6.36 -0.26 4.58
CA ILE A 70 -7.00 -1.51 5.03
C ILE A 70 -8.51 -1.45 4.77
N VAL A 71 -9.15 -0.37 5.22
CA VAL A 71 -10.60 -0.17 5.08
C VAL A 71 -10.99 -0.03 3.62
N LEU A 72 -10.25 0.77 2.84
CA LEU A 72 -10.52 0.93 1.42
C LEU A 72 -10.36 -0.38 0.64
N ASN A 73 -9.28 -1.13 0.87
CA ASN A 73 -9.10 -2.43 0.22
C ASN A 73 -10.20 -3.42 0.63
N TYR A 74 -10.67 -3.38 1.88
CA TYR A 74 -11.79 -4.20 2.31
C TYR A 74 -13.08 -3.84 1.57
N ILE A 75 -13.36 -2.54 1.40
CA ILE A 75 -14.51 -2.05 0.63
C ILE A 75 -14.39 -2.50 -0.83
N PHE A 76 -13.23 -2.31 -1.47
CA PHE A 76 -13.00 -2.74 -2.85
C PHE A 76 -13.26 -4.24 -3.03
N TYR A 77 -12.69 -5.06 -2.15
CA TYR A 77 -12.90 -6.51 -2.14
C TYR A 77 -14.37 -6.89 -1.91
N ARG A 78 -15.04 -6.29 -0.91
CA ARG A 78 -16.40 -6.65 -0.49
C ARG A 78 -17.44 -6.34 -1.56
N PHE A 79 -17.24 -5.26 -2.30
CA PHE A 79 -18.13 -4.77 -3.35
C PHE A 79 -17.65 -5.09 -4.77
N ARG A 80 -16.47 -5.69 -4.92
CA ARG A 80 -15.84 -6.06 -6.20
C ARG A 80 -15.73 -4.87 -7.16
N LEU A 81 -15.22 -3.76 -6.65
CA LEU A 81 -15.23 -2.46 -7.36
C LEU A 81 -14.12 -2.34 -8.40
N LEU A 82 -13.09 -3.17 -8.32
CA LEU A 82 -11.91 -3.07 -9.18
C LEU A 82 -11.73 -4.38 -9.93
N GLU A 83 -12.03 -4.38 -11.24
CA GLU A 83 -11.78 -5.55 -12.05
C GLU A 83 -10.30 -5.91 -11.98
N SER A 84 -9.41 -4.91 -12.06
CA SER A 84 -7.94 -5.04 -12.00
C SER A 84 -7.39 -5.88 -10.84
N VAL A 85 -8.14 -6.04 -9.76
CA VAL A 85 -7.73 -6.78 -8.55
C VAL A 85 -8.69 -7.95 -8.23
N ASP A 86 -9.99 -7.81 -8.48
CA ASP A 86 -11.02 -8.77 -8.05
C ASP A 86 -11.40 -9.81 -9.12
N SER A 87 -11.46 -11.08 -8.71
CA SER A 87 -12.00 -12.22 -9.49
C SER A 87 -12.98 -13.03 -8.62
N PRO A 88 -13.80 -13.92 -9.21
CA PRO A 88 -14.70 -14.79 -8.45
C PRO A 88 -14.03 -15.57 -7.32
N ASP A 89 -12.78 -15.99 -7.53
CA ASP A 89 -11.96 -16.79 -6.62
C ASP A 89 -10.90 -15.96 -5.87
N SER A 90 -11.00 -14.62 -5.89
CA SER A 90 -10.02 -13.75 -5.25
C SER A 90 -10.09 -13.84 -3.73
N SER A 91 -8.93 -14.02 -3.10
CA SER A 91 -8.77 -13.87 -1.65
C SER A 91 -8.62 -12.39 -1.27
N PRO A 92 -8.88 -11.99 -0.02
CA PRO A 92 -8.69 -10.63 0.46
C PRO A 92 -7.20 -10.26 0.67
N GLY A 93 -6.32 -10.73 -0.22
CA GLY A 93 -4.87 -10.60 -0.10
C GLY A 93 -4.38 -9.16 0.00
N THR A 94 -5.00 -8.21 -0.70
CA THR A 94 -4.65 -6.77 -0.60
C THR A 94 -5.00 -6.18 0.77
N VAL A 95 -6.06 -6.67 1.41
CA VAL A 95 -6.43 -6.29 2.79
C VAL A 95 -5.38 -6.78 3.77
N TYR A 96 -4.99 -8.06 3.67
CA TYR A 96 -3.95 -8.63 4.54
C TYR A 96 -2.60 -7.98 4.31
N PHE A 97 -2.26 -7.65 3.06
CA PHE A 97 -1.03 -6.93 2.73
C PHE A 97 -0.97 -5.55 3.41
N ALA A 98 -2.04 -4.75 3.26
CA ALA A 98 -2.14 -3.45 3.92
C ALA A 98 -2.11 -3.58 5.46
N LEU A 99 -2.76 -4.61 6.01
CA LEU A 99 -2.73 -4.90 7.45
C LEU A 99 -1.31 -5.24 7.93
N SER A 100 -0.59 -6.11 7.22
CA SER A 100 0.78 -6.50 7.56
C SER A 100 1.73 -5.30 7.54
N ILE A 101 1.67 -4.45 6.51
CA ILE A 101 2.46 -3.20 6.45
C ILE A 101 2.13 -2.32 7.65
N THR A 102 0.83 -2.12 7.92
CA THR A 102 0.39 -1.30 9.06
C THR A 102 0.94 -1.82 10.38
N LEU A 103 0.89 -3.13 10.62
CA LEU A 103 1.42 -3.75 11.83
C LEU A 103 2.94 -3.63 11.95
N LEU A 104 3.69 -3.82 10.86
CA LEU A 104 5.14 -3.64 10.85
C LEU A 104 5.52 -2.19 11.19
N PHE A 105 4.86 -1.21 10.58
CA PHE A 105 5.11 0.20 10.85
C PHE A 105 4.65 0.62 12.25
N LEU A 106 3.53 0.08 12.73
CA LEU A 106 3.10 0.24 14.12
C LEU A 106 4.11 -0.35 15.11
N ALA A 107 4.78 -1.45 14.78
CA ALA A 107 5.72 -2.11 15.69
C ALA A 107 7.10 -1.43 15.70
N PHE A 108 7.61 -1.00 14.54
CA PHE A 108 9.02 -0.64 14.40
C PHE A 108 9.30 0.82 14.05
N TRP A 109 8.32 1.61 13.60
CA TRP A 109 8.57 2.99 13.19
C TRP A 109 8.22 4.00 14.30
N ARG A 110 9.23 4.72 14.81
CA ARG A 110 9.12 5.67 15.91
C ARG A 110 9.99 6.89 15.65
N THR A 111 9.52 7.79 14.79
CA THR A 111 10.29 8.98 14.42
C THR A 111 10.78 9.78 15.63
N ASN A 112 12.02 10.24 15.57
CA ASN A 112 12.70 10.99 16.64
C ASN A 112 12.87 10.25 17.98
N SER A 113 12.77 8.91 17.98
CA SER A 113 13.10 8.06 19.13
C SER A 113 14.42 7.31 18.92
N ALA A 114 15.12 7.00 20.01
CA ALA A 114 16.29 6.11 19.98
C ALA A 114 15.93 4.68 19.52
N ASP A 115 14.65 4.31 19.67
CA ASP A 115 14.11 3.02 19.26
C ASP A 115 13.55 3.04 17.82
N ASP A 116 13.86 4.06 17.00
CA ASP A 116 13.37 4.10 15.62
C ASP A 116 13.99 2.98 14.78
N ARG A 117 13.14 2.05 14.32
CA ARG A 117 13.50 0.88 13.52
C ARG A 117 12.69 0.84 12.24
N GLY A 118 12.30 2.00 11.69
CA GLY A 118 11.54 2.09 10.44
C GLY A 118 12.18 1.34 9.25
N SER A 119 13.51 1.21 9.23
CA SER A 119 14.23 0.40 8.24
C SER A 119 13.90 -1.10 8.32
N ILE A 120 13.64 -1.64 9.51
CA ILE A 120 13.21 -3.03 9.71
C ILE A 120 11.80 -3.23 9.16
N ALA A 121 10.88 -2.28 9.42
CA ALA A 121 9.54 -2.30 8.85
C ALA A 121 9.61 -2.27 7.31
N ALA A 122 10.43 -1.38 6.74
CA ALA A 122 10.63 -1.29 5.30
C ALA A 122 11.21 -2.59 4.71
N ALA A 123 12.23 -3.18 5.34
CA ALA A 123 12.80 -4.44 4.90
C ALA A 123 11.78 -5.58 4.91
N GLY A 124 10.97 -5.70 5.97
CA GLY A 124 9.87 -6.65 6.05
C GLY A 124 8.81 -6.42 4.97
N THR A 125 8.45 -5.16 4.72
CA THR A 125 7.52 -4.82 3.63
C THR A 125 8.11 -5.17 2.27
N MET A 126 9.39 -4.91 2.01
CA MET A 126 10.04 -5.25 0.74
C MET A 126 10.12 -6.76 0.52
N ALA A 127 10.38 -7.53 1.57
CA ALA A 127 10.35 -8.99 1.50
C ALA A 127 8.98 -9.51 1.09
N MET A 128 7.89 -8.99 1.68
CA MET A 128 6.52 -9.34 1.26
C MET A 128 6.21 -8.85 -0.16
N THR A 129 6.51 -7.59 -0.46
CA THR A 129 6.17 -6.92 -1.72
C THR A 129 6.76 -7.65 -2.92
N TRP A 130 8.06 -7.95 -2.86
CA TRP A 130 8.76 -8.60 -3.96
C TRP A 130 8.67 -10.13 -3.86
N GLY A 131 8.69 -10.70 -2.66
CA GLY A 131 8.54 -12.14 -2.46
C GLY A 131 7.20 -12.66 -2.98
N ASP A 132 6.10 -12.06 -2.56
CA ASP A 132 4.76 -12.49 -2.99
C ASP A 132 4.55 -12.25 -4.48
N ALA A 133 5.04 -11.11 -5.01
CA ALA A 133 4.87 -10.77 -6.42
C ALA A 133 5.68 -11.68 -7.38
N LEU A 134 6.83 -12.20 -6.93
CA LEU A 134 7.68 -13.11 -7.70
C LEU A 134 7.29 -14.59 -7.54
N ALA A 135 6.64 -14.95 -6.43
CA ALA A 135 6.16 -16.30 -6.17
C ALA A 135 4.83 -16.62 -6.86
N ALA A 136 4.00 -15.60 -7.09
CA ALA A 136 2.74 -15.69 -7.85
C ALA A 136 2.98 -15.71 -9.36
#